data_AF-A0A975I8S1-F1
#
_entry.id   AF-A0A975I8S1-F1
#
_cell.length_a   1.000
_cell.length_b   1.000
_cell.length_c   1.000
_cell.angle_alpha   90.00
_cell.angle_beta   90.00
_cell.angle_gamma   90.00
#
_symmetry.space_group_name_H-M   'P 1'
#
loop_
_entity.id
_entity.type
_entity.pdbx_description
1 polymer ?
#
loop_
_entity_poly.entity_id
_entity_poly.type
_entity_poly.pdbx_seq_one_letter_code
_entity_poly.pdbx_strand_id
1 'polypeptide(L)'
;MDFSDPQMQTYVMVGAVVLGVIILMLWSVLRASSRSADQVAMMAQRVDQLATGQAQLDGNMATLAQSQGQIGTLVEQRLGEVQINMHENLAKVQRGTGENLAKMQQQMADNLGAQQLKLQENLANMQLRTNQSLADLQEKLNQSLMGNAKQTATSLTQLQERLATIDKAQENITKLSGDVLSLQDILSNKQTRGAFGEIQLNDIVGKALPTDSYALQVTLSNGKRADCLIHLPNPPGPIVIDSKFPLEAYEAMLASTSEAELKAGIQMFKTSVRKHIKDISEKYVIEGETADGALMFLPSEAIYAELHAKFPDLVREGFEARVWIVSPTTCMATLNTMRAILKDARMREQAGEIRKALKNLHRDVEIVGERAGKLETHLRQAGEDVAGILTASSRASKRAHKLDNFDFEEMAPEADNVVPLAKQPGE
;
A
#
# COMPACT_ATOMS: atom_id res chain seq x y z
N MET A 1 -116.48 88.84 90.58
CA MET A 1 -117.78 88.91 91.26
C MET A 1 -117.45 89.57 92.59
N ASP A 2 -117.71 90.84 92.84
CA ASP A 2 -118.00 91.94 91.89
C ASP A 2 -117.00 91.90 90.71
N PHE A 3 -117.50 91.90 89.47
CA PHE A 3 -116.73 91.48 88.28
C PHE A 3 -116.18 92.63 87.45
N SER A 4 -116.22 93.85 88.00
CA SER A 4 -115.87 95.08 87.30
C SER A 4 -114.74 95.86 87.99
N ASP A 5 -114.02 95.21 88.91
CA ASP A 5 -112.66 95.62 89.25
C ASP A 5 -111.68 94.93 88.27
N PRO A 6 -110.97 95.70 87.41
CA PRO A 6 -110.04 95.16 86.42
C PRO A 6 -108.97 94.24 87.00
N GLN A 7 -108.61 94.42 88.28
CA GLN A 7 -107.58 93.59 88.92
C GLN A 7 -108.04 92.15 89.17
N MET A 8 -109.33 91.93 89.41
CA MET A 8 -109.86 90.60 89.72
C MET A 8 -110.02 89.73 88.46
N GLN A 9 -110.30 90.34 87.30
CA GLN A 9 -110.32 89.65 86.01
C GLN A 9 -108.92 89.17 85.58
N THR A 10 -107.86 89.91 85.93
CA THR A 10 -106.47 89.48 85.69
C THR A 10 -106.09 88.24 86.49
N TYR A 11 -106.46 88.15 87.78
CA TYR A 11 -106.10 86.98 88.60
C TYR A 11 -106.78 85.69 88.13
N VAL A 12 -108.04 85.75 87.68
CA VAL A 12 -108.78 84.58 87.18
C VAL A 12 -108.23 84.09 85.84
N MET A 13 -107.87 85.00 84.92
CA MET A 13 -107.21 84.66 83.65
C MET A 13 -105.83 84.02 83.87
N VAL A 14 -105.04 84.56 84.80
CA VAL A 14 -103.73 83.99 85.15
C VAL A 14 -103.90 82.59 85.75
N GLY A 15 -104.91 82.39 86.62
CA GLY A 15 -105.23 81.07 87.17
C GLY A 15 -105.56 80.02 86.11
N ALA A 16 -106.34 80.37 85.09
CA ALA A 16 -106.71 79.47 83.99
C ALA A 16 -105.49 79.09 83.12
N VAL A 17 -104.59 80.05 82.86
CA VAL A 17 -103.36 79.80 82.09
C VAL A 17 -102.40 78.89 82.85
N VAL A 18 -102.21 79.13 84.16
CA VAL A 18 -101.32 78.30 85.00
C VAL A 18 -101.82 76.86 85.06
N LEU A 19 -103.12 76.65 85.23
CA LEU A 19 -103.71 75.30 85.30
C LEU A 19 -103.61 74.55 83.95
N GLY A 20 -103.78 75.26 82.83
CA GLY A 20 -103.55 74.72 81.49
C GLY A 20 -102.10 74.31 81.22
N VAL A 21 -101.14 75.11 81.69
CA VAL A 21 -99.70 74.81 81.58
C VAL A 21 -99.32 73.59 82.42
N ILE A 22 -99.89 73.44 83.62
CA ILE A 22 -99.64 72.27 84.48
C ILE A 22 -100.16 70.98 83.83
N ILE A 23 -101.35 71.00 83.22
CA ILE A 23 -101.91 69.84 82.53
C ILE A 23 -101.07 69.46 81.30
N LEU A 24 -100.61 70.45 80.52
CA LEU A 24 -99.71 70.23 79.38
C LEU A 24 -98.34 69.68 79.81
N MET A 25 -97.79 70.17 80.93
CA MET A 25 -96.57 69.62 81.51
C MET A 25 -96.75 68.15 81.92
N LEU A 26 -97.84 67.82 82.64
CA LEU A 26 -98.14 66.45 83.06
C LEU A 26 -98.31 65.51 81.87
N TRP A 27 -98.96 65.96 80.80
CA TRP A 27 -99.12 65.18 79.58
C TRP A 27 -97.80 64.97 78.82
N SER A 28 -96.91 65.97 78.81
CA SER A 28 -95.56 65.85 78.23
C SER A 28 -94.67 64.86 79.00
N VAL A 29 -94.78 64.82 80.32
CA VAL A 29 -93.98 63.93 81.19
C VAL A 29 -94.42 62.47 81.04
N LEU A 30 -95.73 62.23 80.94
CA LEU A 30 -96.27 60.89 80.67
C LEU A 30 -95.90 60.35 79.28
N ARG A 31 -95.72 61.22 78.27
CA ARG A 31 -95.26 60.80 76.94
C ARG A 31 -93.76 60.55 76.89
N ALA A 32 -92.97 61.30 77.67
CA ALA A 32 -91.52 61.18 77.71
C ALA A 32 -91.03 59.86 78.36
N SER A 33 -91.77 59.31 79.33
CA SER A 33 -91.40 58.05 80.00
C SER A 33 -91.52 56.81 79.10
N SER A 34 -92.32 56.86 78.03
CA SER A 34 -92.44 55.76 77.07
C SER A 34 -91.22 55.62 76.13
N ARG A 35 -90.46 56.70 75.90
CA ARG A 35 -89.28 56.70 75.01
C ARG A 35 -87.97 56.29 75.70
N SER A 36 -87.91 56.36 77.03
CA SER A 36 -86.75 55.91 77.81
C SER A 36 -86.66 54.39 77.97
N ALA A 37 -87.74 53.64 77.71
CA ALA A 37 -87.72 52.17 77.77
C ALA A 37 -86.92 51.55 76.61
N ASP A 38 -87.00 52.12 75.39
CA ASP A 38 -86.28 51.61 74.21
C ASP A 38 -84.77 51.89 74.25
N GLN A 39 -84.33 52.97 74.88
CA GLN A 39 -82.89 53.30 74.99
C GLN A 39 -82.15 52.42 76.01
N VAL A 40 -82.83 51.96 77.07
CA VAL A 40 -82.23 51.07 78.07
C VAL A 40 -82.05 49.65 77.53
N ALA A 41 -82.97 49.17 76.67
CA ALA A 41 -82.86 47.87 76.00
C ALA A 41 -81.63 47.79 75.06
N MET A 42 -81.32 48.87 74.35
CA MET A 42 -80.16 48.92 73.43
C MET A 42 -78.82 49.00 74.17
N MET A 43 -78.79 49.60 75.37
CA MET A 43 -77.58 49.69 76.20
C MET A 43 -77.21 48.32 76.81
N ALA A 44 -78.22 47.52 77.21
CA ALA A 44 -78.01 46.15 77.68
C ALA A 44 -77.36 45.26 76.61
N GLN A 45 -77.75 45.45 75.35
CA GLN A 45 -77.19 44.70 74.22
C GLN A 45 -75.73 45.08 73.90
N ARG A 46 -75.32 46.33 74.16
CA ARG A 46 -73.91 46.77 73.99
C ARG A 46 -72.98 46.29 75.09
N VAL A 47 -73.47 46.12 76.31
CA VAL A 47 -72.67 45.57 77.43
C VAL A 47 -72.37 44.09 77.21
N ASP A 48 -73.31 43.33 76.64
CA ASP A 48 -73.13 41.91 76.32
C ASP A 48 -72.11 41.68 75.18
N GLN A 49 -72.05 42.60 74.20
CA GLN A 49 -71.04 42.57 73.14
C GLN A 49 -69.62 42.90 73.62
N LEU A 50 -69.47 43.72 74.67
CA LEU A 50 -68.16 44.02 75.26
C LEU A 50 -67.66 42.90 76.16
N ALA A 51 -68.57 42.21 76.88
CA ALA A 51 -68.22 41.03 77.68
C ALA A 51 -67.74 39.85 76.79
N THR A 52 -68.39 39.64 75.65
CA THR A 52 -67.98 38.62 74.67
C THR A 52 -66.69 38.98 73.93
N GLY A 53 -66.44 40.27 73.64
CA GLY A 53 -65.17 40.73 73.08
C GLY A 53 -63.96 40.52 74.01
N GLN A 54 -64.12 40.73 75.32
CA GLN A 54 -63.06 40.53 76.31
C GLN A 54 -62.68 39.04 76.46
N ALA A 55 -63.68 38.14 76.48
CA ALA A 55 -63.45 36.69 76.57
C ALA A 55 -62.72 36.12 75.35
N GLN A 56 -62.94 36.72 74.17
CA GLN A 56 -62.28 36.31 72.92
C GLN A 56 -60.81 36.75 72.86
N LEU A 57 -60.45 37.87 73.51
CA LEU A 57 -59.08 38.35 73.61
C LEU A 57 -58.24 37.50 74.58
N ASP A 58 -58.79 37.09 75.72
CA ASP A 58 -58.12 36.16 76.64
C ASP A 58 -57.88 34.78 75.99
N GLY A 59 -58.84 34.29 75.19
CA GLY A 59 -58.69 33.07 74.41
C GLY A 59 -57.57 33.16 73.36
N ASN A 60 -57.50 34.27 72.62
CA ASN A 60 -56.45 34.46 71.61
C ASN A 60 -55.06 34.62 72.23
N MET A 61 -54.95 35.26 73.40
CA MET A 61 -53.67 35.43 74.09
C MET A 61 -53.15 34.11 74.69
N ALA A 62 -54.03 33.27 75.22
CA ALA A 62 -53.69 31.91 75.64
C ALA A 62 -53.24 31.03 74.46
N THR A 63 -53.93 31.15 73.32
CA THR A 63 -53.57 30.43 72.09
C THR A 63 -52.21 30.88 71.55
N LEU A 64 -51.89 32.18 71.65
CA LEU A 64 -50.60 32.72 71.21
C LEU A 64 -49.44 32.26 72.11
N ALA A 65 -49.62 32.25 73.43
CA ALA A 65 -48.65 31.71 74.38
C ALA A 65 -48.40 30.20 74.15
N GLN A 66 -49.45 29.44 73.84
CA GLN A 66 -49.34 28.02 73.49
C GLN A 66 -48.61 27.81 72.15
N SER A 67 -48.85 28.67 71.15
CA SER A 67 -48.16 28.60 69.87
C SER A 67 -46.66 28.93 69.97
N GLN A 68 -46.26 29.89 70.82
CA GLN A 68 -44.85 30.19 71.05
C GLN A 68 -44.11 29.06 71.79
N GLY A 69 -44.76 28.40 72.75
CA GLY A 69 -44.19 27.21 73.44
C GLY A 69 -43.99 26.02 72.50
N GLN A 70 -44.93 25.80 71.56
CA GLN A 70 -44.82 24.75 70.54
C GLN A 70 -43.73 25.03 69.50
N ILE A 71 -43.46 26.30 69.18
CA ILE A 71 -42.36 26.66 68.27
C ILE A 71 -41.00 26.39 68.93
N GLY A 72 -40.85 26.68 70.23
CA GLY A 72 -39.61 26.38 70.96
C GLY A 72 -39.28 24.89 70.98
N THR A 73 -40.26 24.05 71.32
CA THR A 73 -40.06 22.59 71.36
C THR A 73 -39.86 21.97 69.98
N LEU A 74 -40.53 22.49 68.95
CA LEU A 74 -40.35 22.04 67.57
C LEU A 74 -38.96 22.38 67.02
N VAL A 75 -38.43 23.57 67.36
CA VAL A 75 -37.08 23.98 66.96
C VAL A 75 -36.01 23.11 67.65
N GLU A 76 -36.17 22.80 68.94
CA GLU A 76 -35.27 21.86 69.64
C GLU A 76 -35.34 20.44 69.07
N GLN A 77 -36.54 19.94 68.74
CA GLN A 77 -36.72 18.64 68.10
C GLN A 77 -36.06 18.58 66.73
N ARG A 78 -36.24 19.62 65.90
CA ARG A 78 -35.62 19.72 64.57
C ARG A 78 -34.10 19.79 64.66
N LEU A 79 -33.55 20.52 65.62
CA LEU A 79 -32.10 20.60 65.83
C LEU A 79 -31.53 19.24 66.28
N GLY A 80 -32.22 18.52 67.15
CA GLY A 80 -31.85 17.16 67.53
C GLY A 80 -31.90 16.17 66.34
N GLU A 81 -32.97 16.18 65.54
CA GLU A 81 -33.10 15.33 64.35
C GLU A 81 -32.04 15.64 63.29
N VAL A 82 -31.72 16.92 63.07
CA VAL A 82 -30.68 17.33 62.12
C VAL A 82 -29.31 16.88 62.61
N GLN A 83 -29.01 17.00 63.91
CA GLN A 83 -27.73 16.60 64.47
C GLN A 83 -27.52 15.08 64.42
N ILE A 84 -28.58 14.29 64.66
CA ILE A 84 -28.58 12.82 64.56
C ILE A 84 -28.42 12.37 63.10
N ASN A 85 -29.22 12.93 62.18
CA ASN A 85 -29.10 12.60 60.75
C ASN A 85 -27.73 12.95 60.19
N MET A 86 -27.13 14.06 60.63
CA MET A 86 -25.80 14.47 60.18
C MET A 86 -24.72 13.51 60.70
N HIS A 87 -24.80 13.05 61.95
CA HIS A 87 -23.89 12.03 62.50
C HIS A 87 -24.07 10.67 61.82
N GLU A 88 -25.30 10.26 61.54
CA GLU A 88 -25.57 8.99 60.87
C GLU A 88 -25.07 9.00 59.43
N ASN A 89 -25.26 10.12 58.70
CA ASN A 89 -24.73 10.28 57.35
C ASN A 89 -23.20 10.35 57.34
N LEU A 90 -22.58 11.06 58.30
CA LEU A 90 -21.12 11.07 58.45
C LEU A 90 -20.57 9.68 58.75
N ALA A 91 -21.24 8.89 59.60
CA ALA A 91 -20.85 7.51 59.88
C ALA A 91 -21.03 6.59 58.67
N LYS A 92 -22.11 6.75 57.88
CA LYS A 92 -22.32 6.02 56.63
C LYS A 92 -21.28 6.37 55.58
N VAL A 93 -20.93 7.66 55.45
CA VAL A 93 -19.87 8.12 54.55
C VAL A 93 -18.53 7.56 55.02
N GLN A 94 -18.16 7.64 56.30
CA GLN A 94 -16.90 7.08 56.80
C GLN A 94 -16.79 5.56 56.58
N ARG A 95 -17.86 4.80 56.85
CA ARG A 95 -17.87 3.35 56.58
C ARG A 95 -17.79 3.03 55.10
N GLY A 96 -18.55 3.73 54.26
CA GLY A 96 -18.51 3.55 52.81
C GLY A 96 -17.13 3.88 52.21
N THR A 97 -16.48 4.95 52.68
CA THR A 97 -15.13 5.31 52.24
C THR A 97 -14.09 4.29 52.73
N GLY A 98 -14.23 3.76 53.95
CA GLY A 98 -13.35 2.73 54.49
C GLY A 98 -13.47 1.39 53.75
N GLU A 99 -14.70 0.94 53.46
CA GLU A 99 -14.94 -0.29 52.69
C GLU A 99 -14.47 -0.16 51.23
N ASN A 100 -14.66 1.00 50.61
CA ASN A 100 -14.16 1.25 49.27
C ASN A 100 -12.64 1.32 49.22
N LEU A 101 -11.99 1.92 50.22
CA LEU A 101 -10.53 1.95 50.31
C LEU A 101 -9.94 0.56 50.55
N ALA A 102 -10.58 -0.27 51.38
CA ALA A 102 -10.18 -1.65 51.62
C ALA A 102 -10.33 -2.51 50.34
N LYS A 103 -11.45 -2.37 49.62
CA LYS A 103 -11.64 -3.04 48.31
C LYS A 103 -10.63 -2.57 47.28
N MET A 104 -10.30 -1.28 47.25
CA MET A 104 -9.28 -0.73 46.34
C MET A 104 -7.88 -1.25 46.68
N GLN A 105 -7.51 -1.34 47.98
CA GLN A 105 -6.25 -1.95 48.39
C GLN A 105 -6.18 -3.43 48.04
N GLN A 106 -7.26 -4.19 48.28
CA GLN A 106 -7.35 -5.61 47.93
C GLN A 106 -7.20 -5.80 46.41
N GLN A 107 -7.92 -5.02 45.60
CA GLN A 107 -7.81 -5.07 44.15
C GLN A 107 -6.43 -4.64 43.64
N MET A 108 -5.78 -3.66 44.28
CA MET A 108 -4.40 -3.32 43.95
C MET A 108 -3.44 -4.46 44.27
N ALA A 109 -3.58 -5.11 45.43
CA ALA A 109 -2.75 -6.25 45.82
C ALA A 109 -2.94 -7.45 44.87
N ASP A 110 -4.18 -7.76 44.50
CA ASP A 110 -4.48 -8.84 43.55
C ASP A 110 -3.97 -8.51 42.14
N ASN A 111 -4.12 -7.27 41.70
CA ASN A 111 -3.59 -6.81 40.41
C ASN A 111 -2.06 -6.82 40.40
N LEU A 112 -1.40 -6.41 41.48
CA LEU A 112 0.06 -6.46 41.62
C LEU A 112 0.56 -7.91 41.63
N GLY A 113 -0.12 -8.82 42.34
CA GLY A 113 0.20 -10.25 42.34
C GLY A 113 0.06 -10.88 40.95
N ALA A 114 -1.06 -10.60 40.26
CA ALA A 114 -1.29 -11.07 38.89
C ALA A 114 -0.28 -10.48 37.90
N GLN A 115 0.07 -9.19 38.05
CA GLN A 115 1.05 -8.52 37.19
C GLN A 115 2.46 -9.05 37.43
N GLN A 116 2.83 -9.37 38.68
CA GLN A 116 4.12 -9.99 39.01
C GLN A 116 4.23 -11.42 38.46
N LEU A 117 3.19 -12.23 38.58
CA LEU A 117 3.14 -13.58 37.99
C LEU A 117 3.26 -13.53 36.46
N LYS A 118 2.54 -12.60 35.82
CA LYS A 118 2.60 -12.41 34.36
C LYS A 118 3.97 -11.92 33.89
N LEU A 119 4.65 -11.09 34.68
CA LEU A 119 6.03 -10.68 34.41
C LEU A 119 7.01 -11.86 34.55
N GLN A 120 6.87 -12.70 35.58
CA GLN A 120 7.71 -13.89 35.74
C GLN A 120 7.49 -14.90 34.61
N GLU A 121 6.24 -15.14 34.22
CA GLU A 121 5.91 -16.03 33.09
C GLU A 121 6.45 -15.50 31.77
N ASN A 122 6.34 -14.19 31.52
CA ASN A 122 6.93 -13.55 30.34
C ASN A 122 8.45 -13.63 30.34
N LEU A 123 9.11 -13.45 31.48
CA LEU A 123 10.57 -13.58 31.59
C LEU A 123 11.03 -15.03 31.38
N ALA A 124 10.32 -16.01 31.94
CA ALA A 124 10.62 -17.43 31.74
C ALA A 124 10.43 -17.83 30.27
N ASN A 125 9.33 -17.41 29.64
CA ASN A 125 9.09 -17.64 28.21
C ASN A 125 10.11 -16.93 27.32
N MET A 126 10.54 -15.72 27.70
CA MET A 126 11.60 -15.00 26.99
C MET A 126 12.95 -15.70 27.11
N GLN A 127 13.32 -16.20 28.29
CA GLN A 127 14.55 -16.99 28.49
C GLN A 127 14.51 -18.29 27.68
N LEU A 128 13.38 -18.99 27.67
CA LEU A 128 13.23 -20.24 26.91
C LEU A 128 13.38 -20.00 25.40
N ARG A 129 12.72 -18.96 24.87
CA ARG A 129 12.82 -18.56 23.46
C ARG A 129 14.23 -18.08 23.10
N THR A 130 14.89 -17.36 24.00
CA THR A 130 16.27 -16.89 23.80
C THR A 130 17.23 -18.07 23.74
N ASN A 131 17.11 -19.04 24.65
CA ASN A 131 17.95 -20.25 24.63
C ASN A 131 17.70 -21.12 23.38
N GLN A 132 16.45 -21.27 22.96
CA GLN A 132 16.12 -21.98 21.72
C GLN A 132 16.69 -21.25 20.48
N SER A 133 16.56 -19.93 20.43
CA SER A 133 17.11 -19.13 19.32
C SER A 133 18.64 -19.16 19.31
N LEU A 134 19.30 -19.17 20.47
CA LEU A 134 20.75 -19.30 20.57
C LEU A 134 21.23 -20.69 20.14
N ALA A 135 20.51 -21.75 20.50
CA ALA A 135 20.82 -23.10 20.05
C ALA A 135 20.67 -23.24 18.52
N ASP A 136 19.59 -22.72 17.93
CA ASP A 136 19.37 -22.72 16.47
C ASP A 136 20.41 -21.86 15.74
N LEU A 137 20.79 -20.71 16.30
CA LEU A 137 21.90 -19.89 15.78
C LEU A 137 23.24 -20.63 15.85
N GLN A 138 23.51 -21.34 16.95
CA GLN A 138 24.75 -22.10 17.11
C GLN A 138 24.81 -23.27 16.12
N GLU A 139 23.69 -23.96 15.89
CA GLU A 139 23.58 -25.03 14.91
C GLU A 139 23.76 -24.50 13.48
N LYS A 140 23.08 -23.40 13.11
CA LYS A 140 23.24 -22.76 11.79
C LYS A 140 24.64 -22.21 11.56
N LEU A 141 25.27 -21.63 12.59
CA LEU A 141 26.66 -21.20 12.51
C LEU A 141 27.60 -22.39 12.32
N ASN A 142 27.39 -23.49 13.04
CA ASN A 142 28.22 -24.68 12.89
C ASN A 142 28.05 -25.32 11.50
N GLN A 143 26.81 -25.45 11.00
CA GLN A 143 26.52 -25.93 9.65
C GLN A 143 27.11 -25.01 8.57
N SER A 144 27.02 -23.69 8.74
CA SER A 144 27.59 -22.70 7.81
C SER A 144 29.11 -22.73 7.83
N LEU A 145 29.74 -22.81 9.01
CA LEU A 145 31.19 -22.90 9.15
C LEU A 145 31.73 -24.22 8.60
N MET A 146 31.09 -25.36 8.91
CA MET A 146 31.46 -26.66 8.35
C MET A 146 31.23 -26.72 6.83
N GLY A 147 30.12 -26.16 6.34
CA GLY A 147 29.82 -26.05 4.91
C GLY A 147 30.86 -25.20 4.18
N ASN A 148 31.17 -24.02 4.70
CA ASN A 148 32.19 -23.13 4.16
C ASN A 148 33.58 -23.73 4.24
N ALA A 149 33.94 -24.42 5.33
CA ALA A 149 35.23 -25.12 5.45
C ALA A 149 35.34 -26.25 4.43
N LYS A 150 34.29 -27.04 4.23
CA LYS A 150 34.25 -28.11 3.22
C LYS A 150 34.34 -27.54 1.80
N GLN A 151 33.62 -26.46 1.52
CA GLN A 151 33.65 -25.80 0.21
C GLN A 151 34.99 -25.12 -0.05
N THR A 152 35.61 -24.54 0.97
CA THR A 152 36.96 -23.96 0.91
C THR A 152 38.01 -25.04 0.70
N ALA A 153 37.94 -26.16 1.43
CA ALA A 153 38.82 -27.31 1.23
C ALA A 153 38.68 -27.87 -0.19
N THR A 154 37.46 -28.06 -0.67
CA THR A 154 37.20 -28.54 -2.04
C THR A 154 37.73 -27.55 -3.08
N SER A 155 37.54 -26.24 -2.86
CA SER A 155 38.06 -25.20 -3.75
C SER A 155 39.59 -25.15 -3.73
N LEU A 156 40.22 -25.32 -2.57
CA LEU A 156 41.68 -25.40 -2.44
C LEU A 156 42.24 -26.67 -3.11
N THR A 157 41.56 -27.81 -3.00
CA THR A 157 41.94 -29.04 -3.70
C THR A 157 41.80 -28.87 -5.21
N GLN A 158 40.71 -28.27 -5.69
CA GLN A 158 40.53 -27.93 -7.11
C GLN A 158 41.56 -26.91 -7.60
N LEU A 159 41.93 -25.94 -6.76
CA LEU A 159 43.00 -24.99 -7.06
C LEU A 159 44.37 -25.66 -7.09
N GLN A 160 44.64 -26.62 -6.20
CA GLN A 160 45.85 -27.45 -6.24
C GLN A 160 45.89 -28.33 -7.49
N GLU A 161 44.77 -28.95 -7.89
CA GLU A 161 44.68 -29.69 -9.16
C GLU A 161 44.88 -28.78 -10.37
N ARG A 162 44.31 -27.57 -10.34
CA ARG A 162 44.53 -26.54 -11.37
C ARG A 162 45.97 -26.04 -11.40
N LEU A 163 46.60 -25.84 -10.26
CA LEU A 163 48.02 -25.48 -10.16
C LEU A 163 48.92 -26.61 -10.65
N ALA A 164 48.62 -27.87 -10.29
CA ALA A 164 49.34 -29.03 -10.80
C ALA A 164 49.15 -29.23 -12.31
N THR A 165 47.99 -28.87 -12.86
CA THR A 165 47.78 -28.83 -14.32
C THR A 165 48.45 -27.63 -14.98
N ILE A 166 48.60 -26.50 -14.30
CA ILE A 166 49.41 -25.36 -14.76
C ILE A 166 50.90 -25.70 -14.73
N ASP A 167 51.40 -26.38 -13.70
CA ASP A 167 52.79 -26.86 -13.62
C ASP A 167 53.06 -27.91 -14.70
N LYS A 168 52.12 -28.85 -14.93
CA LYS A 168 52.16 -29.74 -16.11
C LYS A 168 52.08 -28.97 -17.42
N ALA A 169 51.29 -27.89 -17.50
CA ALA A 169 51.22 -27.05 -18.68
C ALA A 169 52.52 -26.27 -18.90
N GLN A 170 53.21 -25.82 -17.85
CA GLN A 170 54.54 -25.22 -17.92
C GLN A 170 55.61 -26.24 -18.30
N GLU A 171 55.59 -27.45 -17.73
CA GLU A 171 56.45 -28.55 -18.16
C GLU A 171 56.19 -28.90 -19.63
N ASN A 172 54.93 -28.91 -20.04
CA ASN A 172 54.54 -29.11 -21.44
C ASN A 172 54.92 -27.92 -22.33
N ILE A 173 54.94 -26.67 -21.86
CA ILE A 173 55.42 -25.48 -22.61
C ILE A 173 56.95 -25.51 -22.75
N THR A 174 57.65 -25.93 -21.70
CA THR A 174 59.11 -26.10 -21.70
C THR A 174 59.51 -27.28 -22.59
N LYS A 175 58.72 -28.36 -22.60
CA LYS A 175 58.81 -29.45 -23.59
C LYS A 175 58.34 -29.03 -24.98
N LEU A 176 57.35 -28.14 -25.15
CA LEU A 176 56.88 -27.64 -26.45
C LEU A 176 57.97 -26.86 -27.19
N SER A 177 58.90 -26.25 -26.44
CA SER A 177 60.09 -25.59 -27.00
C SER A 177 61.12 -26.61 -27.53
N GLY A 178 61.08 -27.87 -27.07
CA GLY A 178 61.88 -28.99 -27.58
C GLY A 178 61.14 -29.92 -28.56
N ASP A 179 59.81 -30.02 -28.46
CA ASP A 179 58.94 -30.91 -29.25
C ASP A 179 58.51 -30.32 -30.59
N VAL A 180 59.09 -29.20 -31.02
CA VAL A 180 59.05 -28.76 -32.43
C VAL A 180 59.71 -29.81 -33.35
N LEU A 181 60.53 -30.72 -32.79
CA LEU A 181 61.15 -31.83 -33.51
C LEU A 181 60.21 -33.07 -33.65
N SER A 182 59.23 -33.30 -32.76
CA SER A 182 58.31 -34.45 -32.89
C SER A 182 57.15 -34.20 -33.86
N LEU A 183 56.94 -32.94 -34.27
CA LEU A 183 56.07 -32.60 -35.39
C LEU A 183 56.63 -33.08 -36.75
N GLN A 184 57.94 -33.33 -36.90
CA GLN A 184 58.52 -33.78 -38.17
C GLN A 184 57.95 -35.11 -38.67
N ASP A 185 57.58 -36.04 -37.77
CA ASP A 185 57.10 -37.37 -38.17
C ASP A 185 55.63 -37.36 -38.65
N ILE A 186 54.77 -36.52 -38.04
CA ILE A 186 53.36 -36.33 -38.46
C ILE A 186 53.26 -35.41 -39.70
N LEU A 187 54.24 -34.51 -39.86
CA LEU A 187 54.30 -33.53 -40.94
C LEU A 187 55.02 -34.03 -42.20
N SER A 188 55.46 -35.28 -42.30
CA SER A 188 56.19 -35.76 -43.49
C SER A 188 55.33 -35.79 -44.78
N ASN A 189 54.02 -36.02 -44.68
CA ASN A 189 53.10 -36.12 -45.83
C ASN A 189 52.19 -34.88 -45.99
N LYS A 190 52.17 -34.30 -47.20
CA LYS A 190 51.35 -33.10 -47.55
C LYS A 190 49.87 -33.24 -47.18
N GLN A 191 49.31 -34.43 -47.29
CA GLN A 191 47.90 -34.67 -47.02
C GLN A 191 47.59 -34.73 -45.52
N THR A 192 48.46 -35.36 -44.70
CA THR A 192 48.31 -35.36 -43.24
C THR A 192 48.53 -33.97 -42.66
N ARG A 193 49.41 -33.15 -43.27
CA ARG A 193 49.59 -31.73 -42.91
C ARG A 193 48.32 -30.92 -43.13
N GLY A 194 47.68 -31.04 -44.30
CA GLY A 194 46.41 -30.36 -44.59
C GLY A 194 45.34 -30.73 -43.58
N ALA A 195 45.18 -32.04 -43.33
CA ALA A 195 44.24 -32.55 -42.33
C ALA A 195 44.53 -32.02 -40.92
N PHE A 196 45.79 -31.90 -40.50
CA PHE A 196 46.14 -31.33 -39.19
C PHE A 196 45.70 -29.87 -39.07
N GLY A 197 45.94 -29.06 -40.10
CA GLY A 197 45.49 -27.66 -40.14
C GLY A 197 43.97 -27.54 -40.06
N GLU A 198 43.24 -28.38 -40.80
CA GLU A 198 41.77 -28.44 -40.78
C GLU A 198 41.22 -28.90 -39.43
N ILE A 199 41.82 -29.93 -38.81
CA ILE A 199 41.41 -30.42 -37.48
C ILE A 199 41.62 -29.34 -36.42
N GLN A 200 42.77 -28.66 -36.44
CA GLN A 200 43.06 -27.58 -35.49
C GLN A 200 42.10 -26.40 -35.69
N LEU A 201 41.82 -26.02 -36.94
CA LEU A 201 40.83 -24.98 -37.24
C LEU A 201 39.45 -25.36 -36.74
N ASN A 202 39.00 -26.60 -36.99
CA ASN A 202 37.71 -27.11 -36.52
C ASN A 202 37.60 -27.06 -34.99
N ASP A 203 38.62 -27.52 -34.27
CA ASP A 203 38.64 -27.49 -32.80
C ASP A 203 38.56 -26.05 -32.26
N ILE A 204 39.31 -25.11 -32.85
CA ILE A 204 39.27 -23.69 -32.46
C ILE A 204 37.88 -23.09 -32.74
N VAL A 205 37.33 -23.31 -33.93
CA VAL A 205 36.02 -22.77 -34.31
C VAL A 205 34.90 -23.36 -33.45
N GLY A 206 34.90 -24.67 -33.21
CA GLY A 206 33.90 -25.34 -32.38
C GLY A 206 33.94 -24.92 -30.91
N LYS A 207 35.11 -24.53 -30.39
CA LYS A 207 35.24 -23.94 -29.04
C LYS A 207 34.84 -22.48 -29.01
N ALA A 208 35.03 -21.75 -30.12
CA ALA A 208 34.82 -20.31 -30.18
C ALA A 208 33.38 -19.91 -30.51
N LEU A 209 32.72 -20.64 -31.38
CA LEU A 209 31.44 -20.25 -31.97
C LEU A 209 30.38 -21.34 -31.74
N PRO A 210 29.10 -20.95 -31.59
CA PRO A 210 28.02 -21.93 -31.60
C PRO A 210 27.93 -22.63 -32.96
N THR A 211 27.45 -23.88 -32.97
CA THR A 211 27.42 -24.75 -34.16
C THR A 211 26.53 -24.25 -35.29
N ASP A 212 25.57 -23.36 -35.02
CA ASP A 212 24.71 -22.70 -36.01
C ASP A 212 25.38 -21.50 -36.69
N SER A 213 26.51 -21.05 -36.16
CA SER A 213 27.17 -19.78 -36.53
C SER A 213 28.32 -19.99 -37.51
N TYR A 214 28.62 -21.24 -37.90
CA TYR A 214 29.63 -21.58 -38.89
C TYR A 214 29.27 -22.86 -39.64
N ALA A 215 29.88 -23.04 -40.80
CA ALA A 215 29.81 -24.26 -41.58
C ALA A 215 31.19 -24.65 -42.08
N LEU A 216 31.53 -25.93 -42.00
CA LEU A 216 32.83 -26.46 -42.43
C LEU A 216 32.74 -27.03 -43.84
N GLN A 217 33.84 -26.95 -44.59
CA GLN A 217 33.97 -27.55 -45.92
C GLN A 217 32.86 -27.11 -46.90
N VAL A 218 32.52 -25.82 -46.86
CA VAL A 218 31.43 -25.22 -47.66
C VAL A 218 31.90 -24.95 -49.09
N THR A 219 31.06 -25.29 -50.06
CA THR A 219 31.29 -24.94 -51.47
C THR A 219 30.53 -23.65 -51.79
N LEU A 220 31.26 -22.63 -52.24
CA LEU A 220 30.72 -21.32 -52.63
C LEU A 220 30.12 -21.36 -54.04
N SER A 221 29.45 -20.27 -54.44
CA SER A 221 28.79 -20.16 -55.76
C SER A 221 29.73 -20.41 -56.95
N ASN A 222 31.03 -20.10 -56.80
CA ASN A 222 32.06 -20.31 -57.80
C ASN A 222 32.60 -21.77 -57.85
N GLY A 223 32.00 -22.69 -57.11
CA GLY A 223 32.39 -24.10 -57.05
C GLY A 223 33.69 -24.36 -56.27
N LYS A 224 34.26 -23.35 -55.60
CA LYS A 224 35.43 -23.52 -54.73
C LYS A 224 34.98 -23.90 -53.33
N ARG A 225 35.74 -24.80 -52.70
CA ARG A 225 35.46 -25.27 -51.34
C ARG A 225 36.39 -24.56 -50.36
N ALA A 226 35.78 -23.92 -49.35
CA ALA A 226 36.46 -23.29 -48.24
C ALA A 226 36.48 -24.22 -47.02
N ASP A 227 37.52 -24.13 -46.19
CA ASP A 227 37.65 -24.98 -45.00
C ASP A 227 36.61 -24.64 -43.93
N CYS A 228 36.34 -23.34 -43.73
CA CYS A 228 35.32 -22.87 -42.81
C CYS A 228 34.68 -21.57 -43.32
N LEU A 229 33.37 -21.45 -43.16
CA LEU A 229 32.59 -20.24 -43.40
C LEU A 229 31.90 -19.84 -42.11
N ILE A 230 32.12 -18.63 -41.64
CA ILE A 230 31.46 -18.08 -40.44
C ILE A 230 30.29 -17.24 -40.89
N HIS A 231 29.11 -17.53 -40.35
CA HIS A 231 27.92 -16.76 -40.61
C HIS A 231 27.90 -15.54 -39.69
N LEU A 232 28.00 -14.35 -40.29
CA LEU A 232 27.87 -13.07 -39.60
C LEU A 232 26.72 -12.25 -40.20
N PRO A 233 26.07 -11.38 -39.42
CA PRO A 233 25.11 -10.43 -39.94
C PRO A 233 25.77 -9.45 -40.92
N ASN A 234 24.98 -8.93 -41.86
CA ASN A 234 25.45 -7.94 -42.82
C ASN A 234 25.25 -6.51 -42.26
N PRO A 235 26.28 -5.62 -42.30
CA PRO A 235 27.70 -5.87 -42.56
C PRO A 235 28.46 -6.42 -41.33
N PRO A 236 29.55 -7.21 -41.51
CA PRO A 236 30.29 -7.43 -42.77
C PRO A 236 29.81 -8.61 -43.63
N GLY A 237 28.88 -9.45 -43.15
CA GLY A 237 28.45 -10.66 -43.88
C GLY A 237 29.39 -11.85 -43.67
N PRO A 238 29.14 -13.01 -44.33
CA PRO A 238 29.84 -14.26 -44.06
C PRO A 238 31.35 -14.19 -44.33
N ILE A 239 32.19 -14.63 -43.39
CA ILE A 239 33.65 -14.60 -43.52
C ILE A 239 34.20 -16.00 -43.73
N VAL A 240 35.07 -16.17 -44.73
CA VAL A 240 35.76 -17.43 -45.01
C VAL A 240 37.07 -17.52 -44.23
N ILE A 241 37.37 -18.71 -43.72
CA ILE A 241 38.69 -19.09 -43.18
C ILE A 241 39.23 -20.27 -44.00
N ASP A 242 40.46 -20.15 -44.44
CA ASP A 242 41.16 -21.17 -45.23
C ASP A 242 42.53 -21.45 -44.59
N SER A 243 42.84 -22.72 -44.35
CA SER A 243 44.08 -23.16 -43.71
C SER A 243 45.18 -23.33 -44.74
N LYS A 244 46.30 -22.62 -44.55
CA LYS A 244 47.50 -22.75 -45.39
C LYS A 244 48.74 -22.89 -44.55
N PHE A 245 49.56 -23.88 -44.91
CA PHE A 245 50.79 -24.18 -44.21
C PHE A 245 51.99 -24.19 -45.16
N PRO A 246 52.76 -23.08 -45.24
CA PRO A 246 53.95 -22.98 -46.10
C PRO A 246 55.18 -23.66 -45.48
N LEU A 247 54.99 -24.84 -44.88
CA LEU A 247 56.01 -25.53 -44.07
C LEU A 247 57.26 -25.88 -44.89
N GLU A 248 57.11 -26.44 -46.09
CA GLU A 248 58.25 -26.89 -46.91
C GLU A 248 59.25 -25.75 -47.17
N ALA A 249 58.73 -24.56 -47.46
CA ALA A 249 59.56 -23.38 -47.70
C ALA A 249 60.18 -22.84 -46.40
N TYR A 250 59.48 -23.01 -45.28
CA TYR A 250 59.97 -22.63 -43.96
C TYR A 250 61.06 -23.59 -43.45
N GLU A 251 60.88 -24.90 -43.62
CA GLU A 251 61.88 -25.93 -43.30
C GLU A 251 63.13 -25.77 -44.17
N ALA A 252 62.97 -25.49 -45.48
CA ALA A 252 64.10 -25.20 -46.36
C ALA A 252 64.91 -23.99 -45.87
N MET A 253 64.22 -22.96 -45.36
CA MET A 253 64.87 -21.78 -44.77
C MET A 253 65.60 -22.12 -43.47
N LEU A 254 65.03 -22.96 -42.60
CA LEU A 254 65.67 -23.37 -41.33
C LEU A 254 66.83 -24.35 -41.52
N ALA A 255 66.74 -25.25 -42.50
CA ALA A 255 67.77 -26.24 -42.81
C ALA A 255 68.94 -25.66 -43.62
N SER A 256 68.87 -24.38 -44.00
CA SER A 256 69.90 -23.71 -44.79
C SER A 256 71.21 -23.60 -44.00
N THR A 257 72.30 -24.09 -44.60
CA THR A 257 73.64 -24.09 -43.99
C THR A 257 74.55 -23.00 -44.55
N SER A 258 74.21 -22.47 -45.72
CA SER A 258 74.91 -21.34 -46.36
C SER A 258 74.01 -20.13 -46.55
N GLU A 259 74.61 -18.94 -46.68
CA GLU A 259 73.88 -17.69 -46.93
C GLU A 259 73.10 -17.73 -48.27
N ALA A 260 73.65 -18.42 -49.28
CA ALA A 260 72.99 -18.61 -50.57
C ALA A 260 71.73 -19.49 -50.46
N GLU A 261 71.81 -20.60 -49.70
CA GLU A 261 70.67 -21.46 -49.39
C GLU A 261 69.60 -20.71 -48.62
N LEU A 262 70.00 -19.94 -47.60
CA LEU A 262 69.09 -19.14 -46.78
C LEU A 262 68.31 -18.13 -47.65
N LYS A 263 69.01 -17.44 -48.56
CA LYS A 263 68.38 -16.48 -49.48
C LYS A 263 67.38 -17.16 -50.42
N ALA A 264 67.71 -18.36 -50.91
CA ALA A 264 66.81 -19.15 -51.75
C ALA A 264 65.57 -19.62 -50.96
N GLY A 265 65.75 -20.12 -49.73
CA GLY A 265 64.67 -20.54 -48.84
C GLY A 265 63.72 -19.38 -48.51
N ILE A 266 64.25 -18.21 -48.17
CA ILE A 266 63.46 -16.99 -47.95
C ILE A 266 62.62 -16.65 -49.19
N GLN A 267 63.21 -16.68 -50.39
CA GLN A 267 62.50 -16.35 -51.62
C GLN A 267 61.38 -17.35 -51.93
N MET A 268 61.64 -18.64 -51.68
CA MET A 268 60.63 -19.70 -51.80
C MET A 268 59.48 -19.48 -50.82
N PHE A 269 59.78 -19.13 -49.55
CA PHE A 269 58.77 -18.85 -48.53
C PHE A 269 57.91 -17.65 -48.92
N LYS A 270 58.53 -16.54 -49.32
CA LYS A 270 57.81 -15.34 -49.82
C LYS A 270 56.89 -15.67 -50.99
N THR A 271 57.36 -16.46 -51.94
CA THR A 271 56.58 -16.85 -53.13
C THR A 271 55.39 -17.72 -52.74
N SER A 272 55.59 -18.66 -51.82
CA SER A 272 54.53 -19.56 -51.33
C SER A 272 53.43 -18.79 -50.59
N VAL A 273 53.80 -17.94 -49.63
CA VAL A 273 52.83 -17.13 -48.86
C VAL A 273 52.06 -16.18 -49.76
N ARG A 274 52.74 -15.49 -50.69
CA ARG A 274 52.08 -14.58 -51.65
C ARG A 274 51.08 -15.33 -52.53
N LYS A 275 51.44 -16.53 -53.00
CA LYS A 275 50.51 -17.38 -53.76
C LYS A 275 49.28 -17.73 -52.94
N HIS A 276 49.45 -18.08 -51.66
CA HIS A 276 48.32 -18.40 -50.77
C HIS A 276 47.40 -17.20 -50.52
N ILE A 277 47.97 -16.02 -50.26
CA ILE A 277 47.21 -14.77 -50.10
C ILE A 277 46.37 -14.50 -51.37
N LYS A 278 47.01 -14.56 -52.54
CA LYS A 278 46.33 -14.33 -53.82
C LYS A 278 45.23 -15.36 -54.06
N ASP A 279 45.53 -16.64 -53.88
CA ASP A 279 44.57 -17.74 -54.05
C ASP A 279 43.34 -17.57 -53.15
N ILE A 280 43.53 -17.16 -51.89
CA ILE A 280 42.43 -16.96 -50.93
C ILE A 280 41.58 -15.77 -51.34
N SER A 281 42.22 -14.64 -51.67
CA SER A 281 41.54 -13.42 -52.11
C SER A 281 40.66 -13.69 -53.35
N GLU A 282 41.23 -14.33 -54.37
CA GLU A 282 40.53 -14.59 -55.65
C GLU A 282 39.41 -15.64 -55.52
N LYS A 283 39.57 -16.64 -54.65
CA LYS A 283 38.59 -17.75 -54.53
C LYS A 283 37.46 -17.46 -53.56
N TYR A 284 37.69 -16.63 -52.54
CA TYR A 284 36.80 -16.56 -51.39
C TYR A 284 36.30 -15.16 -51.05
N VAL A 285 36.83 -14.10 -51.67
CA VAL A 285 36.28 -12.74 -51.53
C VAL A 285 35.37 -12.45 -52.71
N ILE A 286 34.09 -12.79 -52.55
CA ILE A 286 33.05 -12.72 -53.59
C ILE A 286 32.02 -11.66 -53.20
N GLU A 287 31.90 -10.63 -54.03
CA GLU A 287 30.97 -9.52 -53.82
C GLU A 287 29.51 -10.01 -53.73
N GLY A 288 28.82 -9.62 -52.66
CA GLY A 288 27.42 -10.01 -52.42
C GLY A 288 27.21 -11.41 -51.82
N GLU A 289 28.25 -12.23 -51.71
CA GLU A 289 28.18 -13.57 -51.10
C GLU A 289 28.99 -13.66 -49.80
N THR A 290 30.23 -13.17 -49.81
CA THR A 290 31.12 -13.15 -48.65
C THR A 290 31.43 -11.72 -48.24
N ALA A 291 32.00 -11.56 -47.04
CA ALA A 291 32.53 -10.29 -46.57
C ALA A 291 33.66 -9.77 -47.48
N ASP A 292 33.95 -8.48 -47.33
CA ASP A 292 35.10 -7.80 -47.95
C ASP A 292 36.46 -8.22 -47.36
N GLY A 293 36.61 -9.50 -47.04
CA GLY A 293 37.87 -10.11 -46.67
C GLY A 293 37.74 -11.54 -46.14
N ALA A 294 38.88 -12.20 -46.05
CA ALA A 294 38.99 -13.59 -45.61
C ALA A 294 40.15 -13.76 -44.62
N LEU A 295 40.12 -14.84 -43.84
CA LEU A 295 41.19 -15.20 -42.91
C LEU A 295 42.05 -16.33 -43.49
N MET A 296 43.37 -16.10 -43.53
CA MET A 296 44.35 -17.16 -43.81
C MET A 296 44.85 -17.72 -42.48
N PHE A 297 44.44 -18.94 -42.17
CA PHE A 297 44.83 -19.62 -40.93
C PHE A 297 46.16 -20.35 -41.10
N LEU A 298 47.17 -19.93 -40.33
CA LEU A 298 48.47 -20.59 -40.23
C LEU A 298 48.47 -21.47 -38.97
N PRO A 299 48.50 -22.81 -39.09
CA PRO A 299 48.44 -23.73 -37.95
C PRO A 299 49.78 -23.84 -37.18
N SER A 300 50.50 -22.72 -37.04
CA SER A 300 51.76 -22.63 -36.28
C SER A 300 52.01 -21.20 -35.80
N GLU A 301 52.14 -21.04 -34.48
CA GLU A 301 52.52 -19.76 -33.87
C GLU A 301 53.93 -19.32 -34.26
N ALA A 302 54.87 -20.27 -34.38
CA ALA A 302 56.26 -19.98 -34.71
C ALA A 302 56.39 -19.37 -36.12
N ILE A 303 55.72 -19.96 -37.11
CA ILE A 303 55.72 -19.43 -38.48
C ILE A 303 55.02 -18.08 -38.54
N TYR A 304 53.91 -17.91 -37.82
CA TYR A 304 53.20 -16.63 -37.75
C TYR A 304 54.07 -15.52 -37.14
N ALA A 305 54.77 -15.79 -36.04
CA ALA A 305 55.65 -14.85 -35.38
C ALA A 305 56.83 -14.46 -36.28
N GLU A 306 57.46 -15.44 -36.93
CA GLU A 306 58.55 -15.18 -37.86
C GLU A 306 58.09 -14.40 -39.10
N LEU A 307 56.90 -14.70 -39.62
CA LEU A 307 56.29 -13.95 -40.73
C LEU A 307 56.15 -12.47 -40.39
N HIS A 308 55.60 -12.15 -39.21
CA HIS A 308 55.40 -10.77 -38.77
C HIS A 308 56.71 -10.06 -38.42
N ALA A 309 57.70 -10.79 -37.89
CA ALA A 309 58.99 -10.21 -37.49
C ALA A 309 59.90 -9.92 -38.69
N LYS A 310 59.97 -10.82 -39.68
CA LYS A 310 60.97 -10.76 -40.76
C LYS A 310 60.39 -10.37 -42.13
N PHE A 311 59.09 -10.53 -42.33
CA PHE A 311 58.45 -10.32 -43.64
C PHE A 311 57.20 -9.41 -43.56
N PRO A 312 57.34 -8.18 -43.05
CA PRO A 312 56.21 -7.23 -42.94
C PRO A 312 55.64 -6.84 -44.32
N ASP A 313 56.43 -6.99 -45.39
CA ASP A 313 55.98 -6.82 -46.77
C ASP A 313 54.83 -7.78 -47.12
N LEU A 314 54.96 -9.06 -46.76
CA LEU A 314 53.91 -10.06 -47.00
C LEU A 314 52.64 -9.79 -46.19
N VAL A 315 52.80 -9.31 -44.95
CA VAL A 315 51.67 -8.94 -44.10
C VAL A 315 50.89 -7.80 -44.74
N ARG A 316 51.58 -6.76 -45.21
CA ARG A 316 50.96 -5.62 -45.93
C ARG A 316 50.28 -6.06 -47.22
N GLU A 317 50.92 -6.91 -48.01
CA GLU A 317 50.29 -7.50 -49.21
C GLU A 317 49.01 -8.28 -48.86
N GLY A 318 48.99 -8.99 -47.73
CA GLY A 318 47.78 -9.63 -47.20
C GLY A 318 46.66 -8.63 -46.94
N PHE A 319 46.96 -7.55 -46.22
CA PHE A 319 45.99 -6.47 -45.97
C PHE A 319 45.46 -5.84 -47.26
N GLU A 320 46.34 -5.54 -48.22
CA GLU A 320 45.96 -4.98 -49.53
C GLU A 320 45.07 -5.94 -50.33
N ALA A 321 45.30 -7.25 -50.21
CA ALA A 321 44.48 -8.29 -50.81
C ALA A 321 43.21 -8.65 -50.01
N ARG A 322 42.94 -7.94 -48.89
CA ARG A 322 41.83 -8.24 -47.97
C ARG A 322 41.89 -9.64 -47.35
N VAL A 323 43.10 -10.14 -47.12
CA VAL A 323 43.37 -11.43 -46.48
C VAL A 323 44.15 -11.22 -45.19
N TRP A 324 43.52 -11.47 -44.06
CA TRP A 324 44.16 -11.34 -42.75
C TRP A 324 44.76 -12.66 -42.31
N ILE A 325 46.06 -12.62 -42.00
CA ILE A 325 46.82 -13.78 -41.55
C ILE A 325 46.59 -13.96 -40.06
N VAL A 326 46.20 -15.17 -39.63
CA VAL A 326 45.93 -15.47 -38.22
C VAL A 326 46.60 -16.78 -37.81
N SER A 327 47.15 -16.79 -36.59
CA SER A 327 47.63 -17.99 -35.90
C SER A 327 46.54 -18.60 -35.00
N PRO A 328 46.74 -19.76 -34.35
CA PRO A 328 45.77 -20.34 -33.41
C PRO A 328 45.24 -19.35 -32.36
N THR A 329 46.12 -18.62 -31.68
CA THR A 329 45.75 -17.65 -30.64
C THR A 329 45.05 -16.43 -31.23
N THR A 330 45.54 -15.91 -32.35
CA THR A 330 44.96 -14.74 -33.02
C THR A 330 43.59 -15.06 -33.65
N CYS A 331 43.45 -16.27 -34.21
CA CYS A 331 42.18 -16.79 -34.72
C CYS A 331 41.17 -16.90 -33.58
N MET A 332 41.54 -17.53 -32.46
CA MET A 332 40.70 -17.64 -31.27
C MET A 332 40.21 -16.25 -30.77
N ALA A 333 41.09 -15.25 -30.70
CA ALA A 333 40.73 -13.89 -30.32
C ALA A 333 39.76 -13.24 -31.33
N THR A 334 40.01 -13.43 -32.62
CA THR A 334 39.16 -12.92 -33.70
C THR A 334 37.77 -13.54 -33.65
N LEU A 335 37.68 -14.86 -33.47
CA LEU A 335 36.42 -15.60 -33.36
C LEU A 335 35.64 -15.21 -32.09
N ASN A 336 36.32 -14.97 -30.97
CA ASN A 336 35.69 -14.45 -29.76
C ASN A 336 35.04 -13.08 -29.99
N THR A 337 35.69 -12.23 -30.78
CA THR A 337 35.15 -10.92 -31.18
C THR A 337 33.94 -11.09 -32.08
N MET A 338 34.01 -11.98 -33.07
CA MET A 338 32.88 -12.35 -33.93
C MET A 338 31.70 -12.93 -33.13
N ARG A 339 31.96 -13.75 -32.10
CA ARG A 339 30.93 -14.28 -31.19
C ARG A 339 30.17 -13.15 -30.49
N ALA A 340 30.86 -12.10 -30.04
CA ALA A 340 30.21 -10.96 -29.40
C ALA A 340 29.25 -10.26 -30.38
N ILE A 341 29.68 -10.04 -31.62
CA ILE A 341 28.83 -9.47 -32.69
C ILE A 341 27.59 -10.34 -32.93
N LEU A 342 27.75 -11.67 -32.98
CA LEU A 342 26.64 -12.60 -33.15
C LEU A 342 25.65 -12.57 -31.99
N LYS A 343 26.15 -12.45 -30.76
CA LYS A 343 25.30 -12.30 -29.58
C LYS A 343 24.49 -11.01 -29.65
N ASP A 344 25.12 -9.90 -30.02
CA ASP A 344 24.45 -8.61 -30.15
C ASP A 344 23.39 -8.62 -31.26
N ALA A 345 23.66 -9.28 -32.38
CA ALA A 345 22.71 -9.44 -33.46
C ALA A 345 21.48 -10.25 -33.04
N ARG A 346 21.69 -11.41 -32.40
CA ARG A 346 20.60 -12.24 -31.85
C ARG A 346 19.77 -11.51 -30.80
N MET A 347 20.41 -10.73 -29.93
CA MET A 347 19.71 -9.90 -28.94
C MET A 347 18.82 -8.84 -29.60
N ARG A 348 19.26 -8.21 -30.69
CA ARG A 348 18.46 -7.24 -31.44
C ARG A 348 17.24 -7.88 -32.12
N GLU A 349 17.40 -9.06 -32.69
CA GLU A 349 16.30 -9.80 -33.31
C GLU A 349 15.24 -10.18 -32.25
N GLN A 350 15.67 -10.73 -31.12
CA GLN A 350 14.77 -11.06 -30.01
C GLN A 350 14.08 -9.82 -29.43
N ALA A 351 14.76 -8.68 -29.32
CA ALA A 351 14.15 -7.44 -28.89
C ALA A 351 13.04 -6.96 -29.84
N GLY A 352 13.19 -7.21 -31.15
CA GLY A 352 12.15 -6.96 -32.16
C GLY A 352 10.89 -7.79 -31.91
N GLU A 353 11.06 -9.09 -31.67
CA GLU A 353 9.94 -9.99 -31.36
C GLU A 353 9.26 -9.65 -30.02
N ILE A 354 10.04 -9.30 -28.99
CA ILE A 354 9.51 -8.81 -27.71
C ILE A 354 8.69 -7.53 -27.92
N ARG A 355 9.19 -6.58 -28.73
CA ARG A 355 8.46 -5.33 -29.02
C ARG A 355 7.15 -5.61 -29.75
N LYS A 356 7.12 -6.58 -30.65
CA LYS A 356 5.90 -7.03 -31.33
C LYS A 356 4.90 -7.67 -30.36
N ALA A 357 5.37 -8.55 -29.48
CA ALA A 357 4.55 -9.17 -28.44
C ALA A 357 3.97 -8.13 -27.47
N LEU A 358 4.78 -7.16 -27.03
CA LEU A 358 4.34 -6.06 -26.18
C LEU A 358 3.28 -5.19 -26.86
N LYS A 359 3.40 -4.94 -28.17
CA LYS A 359 2.39 -4.20 -28.93
C LYS A 359 1.04 -4.93 -28.95
N ASN A 360 1.06 -6.26 -29.13
CA ASN A 360 -0.15 -7.07 -29.09
C ASN A 360 -0.77 -7.07 -27.68
N LEU A 361 0.05 -7.25 -26.64
CA LEU A 361 -0.42 -7.19 -25.25
C LEU A 361 -1.05 -5.82 -24.91
N HIS A 362 -0.42 -4.73 -25.35
CA HIS A 362 -0.98 -3.39 -25.16
C HIS A 362 -2.37 -3.25 -25.80
N ARG A 363 -2.54 -3.80 -27.01
CA ARG A 363 -3.83 -3.81 -27.69
C ARG A 363 -4.88 -4.63 -26.94
N ASP A 364 -4.49 -5.77 -26.38
CA ASP A 364 -5.40 -6.60 -25.56
C ASP A 364 -5.84 -5.85 -24.30
N VAL A 365 -4.92 -5.14 -23.64
CA VAL A 365 -5.24 -4.30 -22.46
C VAL A 365 -6.18 -3.15 -22.83
N GLU A 366 -6.01 -2.49 -23.97
CA GLU A 366 -6.96 -1.47 -24.45
C GLU A 366 -8.37 -2.04 -24.62
N ILE A 367 -8.50 -3.22 -25.25
CA ILE A 367 -9.80 -3.88 -25.46
C ILE A 367 -10.46 -4.20 -24.12
N VAL A 368 -9.70 -4.69 -23.15
CA VAL A 368 -10.20 -4.95 -21.80
C VAL A 368 -10.69 -3.65 -21.15
N GLY A 369 -9.92 -2.57 -21.25
CA GLY A 369 -10.32 -1.24 -20.74
C GLY A 369 -11.62 -0.72 -21.38
N GLU A 370 -11.74 -0.81 -22.71
CA GLU A 370 -12.95 -0.41 -23.44
C GLU A 370 -14.17 -1.24 -23.00
N ARG A 371 -14.01 -2.56 -22.84
CA ARG A 371 -15.10 -3.45 -22.40
C ARG A 371 -15.48 -3.20 -20.95
N ALA A 372 -14.51 -2.95 -20.07
CA ALA A 372 -14.76 -2.61 -18.68
C ALA A 372 -15.52 -1.28 -18.55
N GLY A 373 -15.15 -0.25 -19.31
CA GLY A 373 -15.88 1.03 -19.33
C GLY A 373 -17.32 0.90 -19.86
N LYS A 374 -17.55 0.06 -20.88
CA LYS A 374 -18.91 -0.27 -21.32
C LYS A 374 -19.71 -1.00 -20.25
N LEU A 375 -19.09 -1.97 -19.56
CA LEU A 375 -19.73 -2.69 -18.47
C LEU A 375 -20.10 -1.76 -17.30
N GLU A 376 -19.19 -0.86 -16.92
CA GLU A 376 -19.46 0.17 -15.90
C GLU A 376 -20.67 1.02 -16.28
N THR A 377 -20.76 1.45 -17.55
CA THR A 377 -21.90 2.21 -18.07
C THR A 377 -23.21 1.42 -17.93
N HIS A 378 -23.21 0.13 -18.31
CA HIS A 378 -24.38 -0.72 -18.19
C HIS A 378 -24.79 -0.99 -16.73
N LEU A 379 -23.83 -1.20 -15.83
CA LEU A 379 -24.12 -1.40 -14.41
C LEU A 379 -24.70 -0.14 -13.76
N ARG A 380 -24.20 1.05 -14.12
CA ARG A 380 -24.78 2.33 -13.67
C ARG A 380 -26.23 2.44 -14.13
N GLN A 381 -26.49 2.17 -15.40
CA GLN A 381 -27.83 2.25 -15.96
C GLN A 381 -28.80 1.23 -15.33
N ALA A 382 -28.36 -0.02 -15.14
CA ALA A 382 -29.14 -1.02 -14.42
C ALA A 382 -29.42 -0.61 -12.96
N GLY A 383 -28.46 0.03 -12.30
CA GLY A 383 -28.65 0.59 -10.95
C GLY A 383 -29.71 1.70 -10.91
N GLU A 384 -29.73 2.59 -11.90
CA GLU A 384 -30.75 3.63 -12.07
C GLU A 384 -32.14 3.02 -12.30
N ASP A 385 -32.24 1.98 -13.13
CA ASP A 385 -33.49 1.26 -13.38
C ASP A 385 -34.03 0.59 -12.11
N VAL A 386 -33.17 -0.08 -11.34
CA VAL A 386 -33.53 -0.70 -10.05
C VAL A 386 -34.04 0.35 -9.06
N ALA A 387 -33.37 1.50 -8.96
CA ALA A 387 -33.81 2.60 -8.09
C ALA A 387 -35.20 3.13 -8.51
N GLY A 388 -35.46 3.22 -9.82
CA GLY A 388 -36.76 3.57 -10.38
C GLY A 388 -37.86 2.57 -9.99
N ILE A 389 -37.57 1.26 -10.11
CA ILE A 389 -38.50 0.18 -9.73
C ILE A 389 -38.81 0.22 -8.23
N LEU A 390 -37.80 0.36 -7.36
CA LEU A 390 -38.01 0.46 -5.91
C LEU A 390 -38.90 1.66 -5.53
N THR A 391 -38.68 2.80 -6.18
CA THR A 391 -39.51 4.00 -5.97
C THR A 391 -40.95 3.78 -6.44
N ALA A 392 -41.15 3.14 -7.59
CA ALA A 392 -42.49 2.79 -8.09
C ALA A 392 -43.20 1.79 -7.17
N SER A 393 -42.50 0.76 -6.72
CA SER A 393 -42.99 -0.25 -5.77
C SER A 393 -43.42 0.39 -4.44
N SER A 394 -42.58 1.27 -3.86
CA SER A 394 -42.94 2.01 -2.65
C SER A 394 -44.21 2.87 -2.82
N ARG A 395 -44.33 3.56 -3.96
CA ARG A 395 -45.56 4.32 -4.29
C ARG A 395 -46.77 3.40 -4.45
N ALA A 396 -46.62 2.25 -5.09
CA ALA A 396 -47.68 1.26 -5.26
C ALA A 396 -48.13 0.67 -3.92
N SER A 397 -47.21 0.25 -3.05
CA SER A 397 -47.55 -0.21 -1.68
C SER A 397 -48.27 0.86 -0.87
N LYS A 398 -47.83 2.13 -0.94
CA LYS A 398 -48.53 3.24 -0.28
C LYS A 398 -49.96 3.42 -0.81
N ARG A 399 -50.18 3.25 -2.12
CA ARG A 399 -51.53 3.31 -2.71
C ARG A 399 -52.38 2.10 -2.33
N ALA A 400 -51.80 0.90 -2.32
CA ALA A 400 -52.47 -0.33 -1.90
C ALA A 400 -52.91 -0.25 -0.42
N HIS A 401 -52.03 0.20 0.48
CA HIS A 401 -52.41 0.44 1.89
C HIS A 401 -53.51 1.48 2.06
N LYS A 402 -53.54 2.52 1.21
CA LYS A 402 -54.66 3.48 1.23
C LYS A 402 -55.97 2.84 0.78
N LEU A 403 -55.94 1.91 -0.18
CA LEU A 403 -57.12 1.18 -0.66
C LEU A 403 -57.61 0.15 0.38
N ASP A 404 -56.70 -0.52 1.07
CA ASP A 404 -57.03 -1.49 2.13
C ASP A 404 -57.63 -0.80 3.37
N ASN A 405 -57.29 0.47 3.61
CA ASN A 405 -57.85 1.29 4.69
C ASN A 405 -59.22 1.92 4.35
N PHE A 406 -59.76 1.70 3.13
CA PHE A 406 -61.16 2.03 2.84
C PHE A 406 -62.06 0.88 3.29
N ASP A 407 -62.41 0.90 4.57
CA ASP A 407 -63.65 0.29 5.05
C ASP A 407 -64.83 1.02 4.38
N PHE A 408 -65.74 0.23 3.81
CA PHE A 408 -66.92 0.68 3.10
C PHE A 408 -67.96 1.24 4.08
N GLU A 409 -68.05 2.57 4.22
CA GLU A 409 -69.28 3.23 4.68
C GLU A 409 -69.74 4.27 3.65
N GLU A 410 -70.95 4.01 3.13
CA GLU A 410 -71.87 4.87 2.38
C GLU A 410 -71.45 5.46 1.03
N MET A 411 -71.89 4.76 -0.03
CA MET A 411 -72.35 5.44 -1.25
C MET A 411 -73.58 6.29 -0.91
N ALA A 412 -73.39 7.59 -0.68
CA ALA A 412 -74.45 8.57 -0.88
C ALA A 412 -74.40 9.05 -2.36
N PRO A 413 -75.52 9.07 -3.10
CA PRO A 413 -75.52 9.59 -4.45
C PRO A 413 -75.43 11.12 -4.37
N GLU A 414 -74.32 11.70 -4.83
CA GLU A 414 -74.26 13.14 -5.08
C GLU A 414 -75.18 13.47 -6.27
N ALA A 415 -76.13 14.36 -6.00
CA ALA A 415 -77.09 14.87 -6.96
C ALA A 415 -76.38 15.57 -8.14
N ASP A 416 -76.96 15.37 -9.32
CA ASP A 416 -76.67 16.03 -10.60
C ASP A 416 -76.25 17.50 -10.44
N ASN A 417 -75.01 17.81 -10.82
CA ASN A 417 -74.62 19.14 -11.28
C ASN A 417 -74.14 19.03 -12.72
N VAL A 418 -75.11 19.02 -13.62
CA VAL A 418 -74.90 19.12 -15.07
C VAL A 418 -74.35 20.52 -15.38
N VAL A 419 -73.08 20.61 -15.76
CA VAL A 419 -72.49 21.84 -16.34
C VAL A 419 -72.59 21.75 -17.87
N PRO A 420 -73.27 22.68 -18.56
CA PRO A 420 -73.53 22.58 -19.99
C PRO A 420 -72.28 22.88 -20.84
N LEU A 421 -72.09 22.10 -21.91
CA LEU A 421 -71.03 22.28 -22.90
C LEU A 421 -71.14 23.63 -23.62
N ALA A 422 -70.08 24.42 -23.57
CA ALA A 422 -69.91 25.64 -24.36
C ALA A 422 -69.80 25.29 -25.86
N LYS A 423 -70.71 25.83 -26.68
CA LYS A 423 -70.57 25.88 -28.14
C LYS A 423 -69.39 26.78 -28.52
N GLN A 424 -68.54 26.32 -29.42
CA GLN A 424 -67.50 27.14 -30.04
C GLN A 424 -68.11 28.23 -30.95
N PRO A 425 -67.41 29.37 -31.13
CA PRO A 425 -67.94 30.56 -31.79
C PRO A 425 -67.78 30.47 -33.31
N GLY A 426 -68.87 30.70 -34.04
CA GLY A 426 -68.92 30.62 -35.50
C GLY A 426 -70.32 30.87 -36.07
N GLU A 427 -70.94 31.98 -35.67
CA GLU A 427 -71.62 32.94 -36.56
C GLU A 427 -71.71 34.30 -35.84
#